data_AF-A0A7R8WHW8-F1
#
_entry.id   AF-A0A7R8WHW8-F1
#
_cell.length_a   1.000
_cell.length_b   1.000
_cell.length_c   1.000
_cell.angle_alpha   90.00
_cell.angle_beta   90.00
_cell.angle_gamma   90.00
#
_symmetry.space_group_name_H-M   'P 1'
#
loop_
_entity.id
_entity.type
_entity.pdbx_description
1 polymer ?
#
loop_
_entity_poly.entity_id
_entity_poly.type
_entity_poly.pdbx_seq_one_letter_code
_entity_poly.pdbx_strand_id
1 'polypeptide(L)'
;MTDDKVRSIISQQIESKITTAYEVLSSRIDRFGVTQPNIQRIGGEADGKIAIELPATSLRPALLKGAKFFWGQKPEDASKEYFYLYCLVGNRDNDPLLQGDIITSASSYMDNIKGEYVVSMNMNTSAAKEWGQITTDYVGKNIAIVLDNLVYSAPSINEPITGGSSQITGNFQQAEAKALSSVLEAGSLPTGAKIIQAEVVGPTLGQESIDAGMMSFAIALILVLLWMIFYYGGAGIFADIALIINMILVFGVLAEFGLSLTLPGIAGIILTIGMAVDANVIIFERVKEELRKGRNVKQAVATAFTWKGALSAIIDANVTTFITALILFIFGEGPVKGFATTLMVGSTISDDIRTNSLIYVSIALGLVFLYLLFQFRKWQFSMGAILAVIHDSIIVLGVFSLFHGFIGFSLEIDQAFVAAILTVIGYSLNDTVIIYDRIREFLVEHKSMPFGELIDNAINSTMSRTINTSLTTLFVILIIFLFGGEAIKGFMFALLVGISVGTYSSMFVAAPIVYDLTK
;
A
#
# COMPACT_ATOMS: atom_id res chain seq x y z
N MET A 1 18.69 5.26 37.98
CA MET A 1 18.44 4.88 36.58
C MET A 1 18.74 6.11 35.74
N THR A 2 19.47 5.97 34.63
CA THR A 2 19.71 7.08 33.70
C THR A 2 18.43 7.37 32.91
N ASP A 3 18.23 8.62 32.51
CA ASP A 3 17.05 9.07 31.74
C ASP A 3 16.85 8.23 30.47
N ASP A 4 17.93 7.81 29.81
CA ASP A 4 17.88 6.93 28.64
C ASP A 4 17.28 5.54 28.95
N LYS A 5 17.55 5.02 30.15
CA LYS A 5 17.04 3.73 30.61
C LYS A 5 15.58 3.82 31.06
N VAL A 6 15.15 4.98 31.54
CA VAL A 6 13.72 5.26 31.84
C VAL A 6 12.95 5.45 30.53
N ARG A 7 13.53 6.16 29.55
CA ARG A 7 12.93 6.38 28.23
C ARG A 7 12.76 5.08 27.47
N SER A 8 13.74 4.17 27.49
CA SER A 8 13.63 2.87 26.83
C SER A 8 12.52 2.01 27.44
N ILE A 9 12.35 2.02 28.76
CA ILE A 9 11.29 1.27 29.45
C ILE A 9 9.91 1.86 29.14
N ILE A 10 9.79 3.19 29.12
CA ILE A 10 8.55 3.88 28.76
C ILE A 10 8.19 3.61 27.28
N SER A 11 9.16 3.69 26.36
CA SER A 11 8.96 3.34 24.95
C SER A 11 8.53 1.88 24.78
N GLN A 12 9.15 0.94 25.51
CA GLN A 12 8.75 -0.48 25.49
C GLN A 12 7.32 -0.69 26.00
N GLN A 13 6.91 0.01 27.06
CA GLN A 13 5.55 -0.06 27.59
C GLN A 13 4.52 0.59 26.65
N ILE A 14 4.88 1.69 25.99
CA ILE A 14 4.04 2.34 24.97
C ILE A 14 3.86 1.41 23.77
N GLU A 15 4.94 0.81 23.28
CA GLU A 15 4.93 -0.11 22.13
C GLU A 15 4.11 -1.37 22.44
N SER A 16 4.30 -1.97 23.62
CA SER A 16 3.49 -3.10 24.08
C SER A 16 1.99 -2.75 24.11
N LYS A 17 1.62 -1.58 24.65
CA LYS A 17 0.22 -1.14 24.70
C LYS A 17 -0.37 -0.81 23.34
N ILE A 18 0.42 -0.25 22.41
CA ILE A 18 0.00 0.00 21.03
C ILE A 18 -0.21 -1.33 20.29
N THR A 19 0.65 -2.32 20.54
CA THR A 19 0.51 -3.65 19.93
C THR A 19 -0.73 -4.37 20.41
N THR A 20 -1.01 -4.35 21.71
CA THR A 20 -2.27 -4.85 22.25
C THR A 20 -3.47 -4.11 21.67
N ALA A 21 -3.42 -2.78 21.55
CA ALA A 21 -4.51 -2.01 20.94
C ALA A 21 -4.75 -2.37 19.47
N TYR A 22 -3.69 -2.55 18.70
CA TYR A 22 -3.75 -2.97 17.29
C TYR A 22 -4.34 -4.37 17.14
N GLU A 23 -3.89 -5.35 17.93
CA GLU A 23 -4.39 -6.73 17.89
C GLU A 23 -5.88 -6.79 18.26
N VAL A 24 -6.28 -6.01 19.26
CA VAL A 24 -7.69 -5.89 19.68
C VAL A 24 -8.55 -5.26 18.58
N LEU A 25 -8.07 -4.19 17.94
CA LEU A 25 -8.82 -3.51 16.87
C LEU A 25 -8.92 -4.36 15.60
N SER A 26 -7.83 -5.05 15.20
CA SER A 26 -7.83 -5.97 14.06
C SER A 26 -8.81 -7.13 14.27
N SER A 27 -8.75 -7.78 15.44
CA SER A 27 -9.66 -8.87 15.80
C SER A 27 -11.15 -8.44 15.84
N ARG A 28 -11.42 -7.16 16.15
CA ARG A 28 -12.77 -6.59 16.13
C ARG A 28 -13.26 -6.29 14.72
N ILE A 29 -12.40 -5.81 13.82
CA ILE A 29 -12.77 -5.41 12.46
C ILE A 29 -13.00 -6.64 11.55
N ASP A 30 -12.19 -7.70 11.70
CA ASP A 30 -12.37 -8.97 10.98
C ASP A 30 -13.75 -9.62 11.23
N ARG A 31 -14.42 -9.24 12.33
CA ARG A 31 -15.74 -9.77 12.74
C ARG A 31 -16.94 -9.01 12.17
N PHE A 32 -16.74 -7.84 11.54
CA PHE A 32 -17.81 -7.10 10.88
C PHE A 32 -18.12 -7.61 9.45
N GLY A 33 -17.49 -8.71 9.02
CA GLY A 33 -17.69 -9.27 7.69
C GLY A 33 -17.12 -8.40 6.56
N VAL A 34 -16.20 -7.48 6.91
CA VAL A 34 -15.52 -6.62 5.95
C VAL A 34 -14.51 -7.45 5.18
N THR A 35 -14.69 -7.59 3.88
CA THR A 35 -13.66 -8.17 3.01
C THR A 35 -12.52 -7.17 2.85
N GLN A 36 -11.37 -7.48 3.45
CA GLN A 36 -10.10 -6.73 3.36
C GLN A 36 -10.06 -5.35 4.05
N PRO A 37 -10.19 -5.26 5.39
CA PRO A 37 -9.93 -4.01 6.10
C PRO A 37 -8.44 -3.64 6.05
N ASN A 38 -8.13 -2.40 5.67
CA ASN A 38 -6.77 -1.86 5.69
C ASN A 38 -6.54 -1.13 7.03
N ILE A 39 -5.82 -1.76 7.96
CA ILE A 39 -5.54 -1.20 9.30
C ILE A 39 -4.06 -0.84 9.36
N GLN A 40 -3.76 0.45 9.53
CA GLN A 40 -2.37 0.94 9.52
C GLN A 40 -2.09 1.81 10.73
N ARG A 41 -0.96 1.60 11.43
CA ARG A 41 -0.54 2.53 12.48
C ARG A 41 0.10 3.77 11.85
N ILE A 42 -0.30 4.99 12.20
CA ILE A 42 0.29 6.23 11.67
C ILE A 42 1.15 6.90 12.76
N GLY A 43 2.37 7.32 12.46
CA GLY A 43 3.23 8.10 13.38
C GLY A 43 4.39 7.33 14.03
N GLY A 44 5.43 8.07 14.44
CA GLY A 44 6.67 7.55 15.03
C GLY A 44 6.52 7.06 16.48
N GLU A 45 7.61 6.49 17.03
CA GLU A 45 7.74 5.77 18.32
C GLU A 45 7.18 6.45 19.59
N ALA A 46 6.61 7.65 19.49
CA ALA A 46 5.97 8.38 20.59
C ALA A 46 4.50 8.76 20.36
N ASP A 47 3.93 8.50 19.17
CA ASP A 47 2.70 9.18 18.72
C ASP A 47 1.47 8.30 18.51
N GLY A 48 1.59 6.96 18.63
CA GLY A 48 0.48 6.03 18.91
C GLY A 48 -0.82 6.18 18.09
N LYS A 49 -0.78 6.40 16.77
CA LYS A 49 -1.99 6.55 15.94
C LYS A 49 -2.30 5.25 15.21
N ILE A 50 -3.59 4.94 15.05
CA ILE A 50 -4.11 3.78 14.33
C ILE A 50 -5.18 4.30 13.38
N ALA A 51 -4.99 4.08 12.07
CA ALA A 51 -5.95 4.37 11.01
C ALA A 51 -6.84 3.15 10.78
N ILE A 52 -8.14 3.41 10.76
CA ILE A 52 -9.21 2.42 10.65
C ILE A 52 -10.24 2.99 9.67
N GLU A 53 -10.53 2.25 8.60
CA GLU A 53 -11.56 2.60 7.62
C GLU A 53 -12.86 1.83 7.92
N LEU A 54 -13.96 2.54 8.17
CA LEU A 54 -15.29 1.95 8.45
C LEU A 54 -16.41 2.82 7.83
N PRO A 55 -17.50 2.21 7.31
CA PRO A 55 -18.68 2.95 6.86
C PRO A 55 -19.48 3.47 8.06
N ALA A 56 -19.93 4.72 7.96
CA ALA A 56 -20.54 5.46 9.06
C ALA A 56 -22.07 5.33 9.13
N THR A 57 -22.60 5.28 10.35
CA THR A 57 -23.98 5.73 10.65
C THR A 57 -24.10 6.29 12.07
N SER A 58 -24.85 7.39 12.19
CA SER A 58 -25.06 8.20 13.40
C SER A 58 -26.56 8.25 13.76
N LEU A 59 -26.89 8.40 15.05
CA LEU A 59 -27.90 9.34 15.61
C LEU A 59 -28.03 9.18 17.15
N ARG A 60 -28.16 10.30 17.88
CA ARG A 60 -28.39 10.37 19.34
C ARG A 60 -29.53 11.35 19.66
N PRO A 61 -30.46 11.01 20.58
CA PRO A 61 -31.27 12.00 21.30
C PRO A 61 -30.80 12.15 22.76
N ALA A 62 -30.97 13.36 23.30
CA ALA A 62 -30.68 13.70 24.69
C ALA A 62 -31.93 13.66 25.56
N LEU A 63 -31.80 13.19 26.80
CA LEU A 63 -32.40 13.68 28.07
C LEU A 63 -32.71 12.52 29.02
N LEU A 64 -31.86 12.30 30.01
CA LEU A 64 -32.19 11.94 31.41
C LEU A 64 -30.96 12.35 32.25
N LYS A 65 -31.11 13.24 33.24
CA LYS A 65 -29.98 13.62 34.11
C LYS A 65 -29.58 12.40 34.96
N GLY A 66 -28.37 11.89 34.72
CA GLY A 66 -27.78 10.79 35.48
C GLY A 66 -27.94 9.40 34.87
N ALA A 67 -28.57 9.25 33.70
CA ALA A 67 -28.65 7.96 33.00
C ALA A 67 -27.95 8.04 31.63
N LYS A 68 -27.18 7.00 31.28
CA LYS A 68 -26.49 6.88 29.99
C LYS A 68 -27.30 5.94 29.09
N PHE A 69 -27.54 6.37 27.86
CA PHE A 69 -28.25 5.57 26.87
C PHE A 69 -27.27 4.80 26.00
N PHE A 70 -27.54 3.52 25.80
CA PHE A 70 -26.74 2.61 25.00
C PHE A 70 -27.65 1.82 24.07
N TRP A 71 -27.26 1.70 22.80
CA TRP A 71 -27.99 0.86 21.86
C TRP A 71 -27.68 -0.61 22.12
N GLY A 72 -28.66 -1.47 21.94
CA GLY A 72 -28.47 -2.91 21.90
C GLY A 72 -27.68 -3.30 20.66
N GLN A 73 -26.85 -4.33 20.78
CA GLN A 73 -26.05 -4.82 19.65
C GLN A 73 -26.93 -5.48 18.57
N LYS A 74 -28.08 -6.05 18.94
CA LYS A 74 -28.97 -6.79 18.04
C LYS A 74 -30.41 -6.26 18.04
N PRO A 75 -31.12 -6.38 16.90
CA PRO A 75 -32.55 -6.11 16.84
C PRO A 75 -33.37 -7.17 17.59
N GLU A 76 -34.59 -6.82 17.97
CA GLU A 76 -35.51 -7.70 18.72
C GLU A 76 -35.93 -8.94 17.92
N ASP A 77 -35.98 -8.82 16.58
CA ASP A 77 -36.38 -9.87 15.66
C ASP A 77 -35.56 -9.71 14.38
N ALA A 78 -35.07 -10.82 13.80
CA ALA A 78 -34.32 -10.79 12.53
C ALA A 78 -35.14 -10.20 11.36
N SER A 79 -36.47 -10.13 11.51
CA SER A 79 -37.39 -9.52 10.56
C SER A 79 -37.71 -8.03 10.80
N LYS A 80 -37.25 -7.43 11.91
CA LYS A 80 -37.56 -6.03 12.29
C LYS A 80 -36.28 -5.19 12.43
N GLU A 81 -36.28 -3.99 11.85
CA GLU A 81 -35.15 -3.04 11.89
C GLU A 81 -35.06 -2.18 13.18
N TYR A 82 -35.66 -2.63 14.29
CA TYR A 82 -35.67 -1.86 15.54
C TYR A 82 -34.65 -2.40 16.56
N PHE A 83 -33.78 -1.52 17.05
CA PHE A 83 -32.82 -1.80 18.12
C PHE A 83 -33.35 -1.32 19.47
N TYR A 84 -33.05 -2.09 20.51
CA TYR A 84 -33.34 -1.66 21.89
C TYR A 84 -32.44 -0.50 22.29
N LEU A 85 -33.02 0.56 22.87
CA LEU A 85 -32.28 1.61 23.54
C LEU A 85 -32.33 1.37 25.05
N TYR A 86 -31.21 0.95 25.62
CA TYR A 86 -31.08 0.69 27.05
C TYR A 86 -30.76 1.98 27.79
N CYS A 87 -31.49 2.21 28.87
CA CYS A 87 -31.19 3.26 29.84
C CYS A 87 -30.43 2.63 31.01
N LEU A 88 -29.14 2.93 31.13
CA LEU A 88 -28.28 2.35 32.16
C LEU A 88 -27.97 3.37 33.25
N VAL A 89 -27.98 2.87 34.50
CA VAL A 89 -27.65 3.63 35.70
C VAL A 89 -26.36 3.05 36.29
N GLY A 90 -25.33 3.88 36.38
CA GLY A 90 -24.05 3.51 36.97
C GLY A 90 -24.02 3.68 38.50
N ASN A 91 -22.81 3.71 39.04
CA ASN A 91 -22.56 4.07 40.44
C ASN A 91 -22.88 5.57 40.70
N ARG A 92 -22.51 6.09 41.88
CA ARG A 92 -22.80 7.48 42.29
C ARG A 92 -22.20 8.54 41.35
N ASP A 93 -21.15 8.18 40.61
CA ASP A 93 -20.46 9.00 39.60
C ASP A 93 -20.88 8.65 38.16
N ASN A 94 -21.88 7.77 38.02
CA ASN A 94 -22.42 7.26 36.76
C ASN A 94 -21.42 6.45 35.91
N ASP A 95 -20.46 5.81 36.56
CA ASP A 95 -19.52 4.86 35.97
C ASP A 95 -20.04 3.42 36.10
N PRO A 96 -19.56 2.49 35.25
CA PRO A 96 -19.89 1.07 35.37
C PRO A 96 -19.60 0.57 36.79
N LEU A 97 -20.50 -0.27 37.32
CA LEU A 97 -20.31 -0.92 38.62
C LEU A 97 -19.04 -1.77 38.66
N LEU A 98 -18.57 -2.22 37.48
CA LEU A 98 -17.41 -3.07 37.33
C LEU A 98 -16.82 -2.89 35.92
N GLN A 99 -15.48 -2.87 35.81
CA GLN A 99 -14.76 -2.73 34.54
C GLN A 99 -14.21 -4.08 34.04
N GLY A 100 -13.84 -4.15 32.76
CA GLY A 100 -13.42 -5.40 32.10
C GLY A 100 -11.97 -5.84 32.37
N ASP A 101 -11.16 -5.01 33.02
CA ASP A 101 -9.74 -5.25 33.36
C ASP A 101 -9.54 -6.33 34.43
N ILE A 102 -10.62 -6.78 35.06
CA ILE A 102 -10.62 -7.77 36.13
C ILE A 102 -10.84 -9.22 35.67
N ILE A 103 -11.22 -9.40 34.40
CA ILE A 103 -11.47 -10.71 33.81
C ILE A 103 -10.13 -11.36 33.49
N THR A 104 -9.89 -12.56 34.03
CA THR A 104 -8.64 -13.30 33.86
C THR A 104 -8.70 -14.32 32.73
N SER A 105 -9.90 -14.80 32.41
CA SER A 105 -10.15 -15.68 31.27
C SER A 105 -11.62 -15.63 30.90
N ALA A 106 -11.91 -15.80 29.61
CA ALA A 106 -13.27 -15.93 29.11
C ALA A 106 -13.34 -17.04 28.06
N SER A 107 -14.39 -17.85 28.10
CA SER A 107 -14.59 -18.96 27.17
C SER A 107 -16.06 -19.12 26.80
N SER A 108 -16.33 -19.54 25.56
CA SER A 108 -17.68 -19.79 25.07
C SER A 108 -17.95 -21.29 24.97
N TYR A 109 -19.12 -21.74 25.40
CA TYR A 109 -19.59 -23.12 25.20
C TYR A 109 -21.11 -23.17 25.05
N MET A 110 -21.63 -24.30 24.55
CA MET A 110 -23.07 -24.55 24.51
C MET A 110 -23.51 -25.11 25.85
N ASP A 111 -24.43 -24.43 26.53
CA ASP A 111 -25.06 -24.95 27.75
C ASP A 111 -26.01 -26.08 27.35
N ASN A 112 -25.65 -27.31 27.70
CA ASN A 112 -26.41 -28.52 27.35
C ASN A 112 -27.79 -28.58 27.99
N ILE A 113 -28.06 -27.79 29.04
CA ILE A 113 -29.36 -27.77 29.73
C ILE A 113 -30.33 -26.82 29.03
N LYS A 114 -29.84 -25.67 28.58
CA LYS A 114 -30.66 -24.62 27.94
C LYS A 114 -30.64 -24.66 26.41
N GLY A 115 -29.68 -25.37 25.82
CA GLY A 115 -29.50 -25.43 24.37
C GLY A 115 -28.99 -24.12 23.75
N GLU A 116 -28.41 -23.23 24.54
CA GLU A 116 -27.94 -21.91 24.12
C GLU A 116 -26.43 -21.77 24.28
N TYR A 117 -25.78 -20.96 23.44
CA TYR A 117 -24.39 -20.59 23.65
C TYR A 117 -24.27 -19.54 24.74
N VAL A 118 -23.36 -19.76 25.67
CA VAL A 118 -23.06 -18.88 26.80
C VAL A 118 -21.58 -18.53 26.84
N VAL A 119 -21.25 -17.40 27.45
CA VAL A 119 -19.86 -16.99 27.68
C VAL A 119 -19.56 -17.05 29.18
N SER A 120 -18.66 -17.94 29.57
CA SER A 120 -18.15 -18.00 30.93
C SER A 120 -16.98 -17.04 31.09
N MET A 121 -16.98 -16.32 32.21
CA MET A 121 -15.91 -15.41 32.60
C MET A 121 -15.42 -15.77 33.99
N ASN A 122 -14.09 -15.83 34.15
CA ASN A 122 -13.44 -15.95 35.45
C ASN A 122 -12.76 -14.64 35.81
N MET A 123 -12.77 -14.32 37.10
CA MET A 123 -12.21 -13.09 37.63
C MET A 123 -11.09 -13.39 38.63
N ASN A 124 -10.27 -12.38 38.90
CA ASN A 124 -9.30 -12.46 39.99
C ASN A 124 -10.00 -12.44 41.37
N THR A 125 -9.28 -12.85 42.43
CA THR A 125 -9.83 -13.00 43.78
C THR A 125 -10.41 -11.71 44.38
N SER A 126 -9.84 -10.55 44.04
CA SER A 126 -10.33 -9.24 44.52
C SER A 126 -11.66 -8.89 43.86
N ALA A 127 -11.72 -9.04 42.55
CA ALA A 127 -12.92 -8.79 41.74
C ALA A 127 -14.04 -9.79 42.00
N ALA A 128 -13.72 -11.06 42.29
CA ALA A 128 -14.71 -12.06 42.69
C ALA A 128 -15.50 -11.64 43.95
N LYS A 129 -14.82 -11.00 44.91
CA LYS A 129 -15.45 -10.50 46.14
C LYS A 129 -16.35 -9.30 45.86
N GLU A 130 -15.88 -8.37 45.05
CA GLU A 130 -16.64 -7.19 44.62
C GLU A 130 -17.87 -7.58 43.78
N TRP A 131 -17.70 -8.50 42.83
CA TRP A 131 -18.79 -9.06 42.03
C TRP A 131 -19.80 -9.83 42.87
N GLY A 132 -19.34 -10.60 43.86
CA GLY A 132 -20.21 -11.27 44.82
C GLY A 132 -21.06 -10.28 45.62
N GLN A 133 -20.50 -9.14 46.01
CA GLN A 133 -21.24 -8.10 46.71
C GLN A 133 -22.25 -7.39 45.80
N ILE A 134 -21.86 -7.01 44.59
CA ILE A 134 -22.76 -6.43 43.58
C ILE A 134 -23.93 -7.38 43.29
N THR A 135 -23.65 -8.65 43.01
CA THR A 135 -24.72 -9.62 42.72
C THR A 135 -25.63 -9.89 43.90
N THR A 136 -25.13 -9.76 45.14
CA THR A 136 -25.96 -9.83 46.36
C THR A 136 -26.90 -8.62 46.50
N ASP A 137 -26.38 -7.42 46.23
CA ASP A 137 -27.14 -6.17 46.42
C ASP A 137 -28.20 -5.95 45.32
N TYR A 138 -28.03 -6.59 44.16
CA TYR A 138 -28.87 -6.41 42.98
C TYR A 138 -29.63 -7.67 42.52
N VAL A 139 -29.83 -8.67 43.40
CA VAL A 139 -30.67 -9.84 43.12
C VAL A 139 -32.05 -9.41 42.61
N GLY A 140 -32.53 -10.05 41.55
CA GLY A 140 -33.81 -9.75 40.90
C GLY A 140 -33.76 -8.58 39.91
N LYS A 141 -32.60 -7.93 39.71
CA LYS A 141 -32.41 -6.88 38.70
C LYS A 141 -31.58 -7.37 37.50
N ASN A 142 -31.68 -6.65 36.39
CA ASN A 142 -30.86 -6.88 35.21
C ASN A 142 -29.52 -6.17 35.32
N ILE A 143 -28.45 -6.85 34.93
CA ILE A 143 -27.12 -6.25 34.80
C ILE A 143 -26.73 -6.19 33.34
N ALA A 144 -26.49 -4.98 32.83
CA ALA A 144 -26.12 -4.78 31.44
C ALA A 144 -24.63 -5.00 31.23
N ILE A 145 -24.29 -5.74 30.18
CA ILE A 145 -22.93 -5.99 29.74
C ILE A 145 -22.71 -5.15 28.50
N VAL A 146 -21.82 -4.16 28.64
CA VAL A 146 -21.60 -3.10 27.66
C VAL A 146 -20.18 -3.20 27.10
N LEU A 147 -20.06 -3.25 25.78
CA LEU A 147 -18.79 -3.15 25.08
C LEU A 147 -18.89 -2.08 24.00
N ASP A 148 -17.90 -1.20 23.90
CA ASP A 148 -17.82 -0.11 22.91
C ASP A 148 -19.08 0.78 22.83
N ASN A 149 -19.73 1.00 23.98
CA ASN A 149 -21.01 1.72 24.11
C ASN A 149 -22.21 1.01 23.43
N LEU A 150 -22.16 -0.30 23.27
CA LEU A 150 -23.28 -1.14 22.87
C LEU A 150 -23.60 -2.17 23.97
N VAL A 151 -24.88 -2.41 24.23
CA VAL A 151 -25.33 -3.45 25.16
C VAL A 151 -25.40 -4.78 24.42
N TYR A 152 -24.54 -5.71 24.82
CA TYR A 152 -24.48 -7.06 24.25
C TYR A 152 -25.53 -7.98 24.88
N SER A 153 -25.69 -7.88 26.19
CA SER A 153 -26.75 -8.58 26.92
C SER A 153 -27.10 -7.86 28.22
N ALA A 154 -28.29 -8.16 28.75
CA ALA A 154 -28.76 -7.63 30.03
C ALA A 154 -29.45 -8.73 30.87
N PRO A 155 -28.73 -9.80 31.25
CA PRO A 155 -29.31 -10.91 32.00
C PRO A 155 -29.79 -10.48 33.40
N SER A 156 -30.78 -11.20 33.93
CA SER A 156 -31.25 -11.04 35.30
C SER A 156 -30.35 -11.76 36.30
N ILE A 157 -30.05 -11.11 37.42
CA ILE A 157 -29.34 -11.72 38.55
C ILE A 157 -30.35 -12.54 39.36
N ASN A 158 -30.29 -13.87 39.26
CA ASN A 158 -31.25 -14.75 39.95
C ASN A 158 -30.78 -15.12 41.37
N GLU A 159 -29.48 -15.31 41.55
CA GLU A 159 -28.85 -15.67 42.82
C GLU A 159 -27.49 -14.95 42.96
N PRO A 160 -27.01 -14.71 44.19
CA PRO A 160 -25.68 -14.13 44.40
C PRO A 160 -24.56 -15.01 43.83
N ILE A 161 -23.62 -14.40 43.10
CA ILE A 161 -22.51 -15.10 42.44
C ILE A 161 -21.21 -14.80 43.19
N THR A 162 -20.93 -15.56 44.24
CA THR A 162 -19.75 -15.34 45.11
C THR A 162 -18.53 -16.18 44.71
N GLY A 163 -18.66 -17.05 43.71
CA GLY A 163 -17.64 -18.03 43.32
C GLY A 163 -16.55 -17.52 42.39
N GLY A 164 -16.59 -16.25 41.96
CA GLY A 164 -15.58 -15.66 41.06
C GLY A 164 -15.63 -16.14 39.60
N SER A 165 -16.60 -17.00 39.26
CA SER A 165 -16.93 -17.41 37.90
C SER A 165 -18.39 -17.05 37.62
N SER A 166 -18.67 -16.51 36.43
CA SER A 166 -20.00 -16.05 36.04
C SER A 166 -20.27 -16.38 34.57
N GLN A 167 -21.54 -16.51 34.22
CA GLN A 167 -21.97 -16.82 32.85
C GLN A 167 -22.78 -15.67 32.29
N ILE A 168 -22.47 -15.29 31.05
CA ILE A 168 -23.20 -14.30 30.27
C ILE A 168 -24.14 -15.06 29.35
N THR A 169 -25.43 -14.78 29.49
CA THR A 169 -26.49 -15.32 28.63
C THR A 169 -27.09 -14.20 27.79
N GLY A 170 -27.66 -14.57 26.64
CA GLY A 170 -28.24 -13.60 25.72
C GLY A 170 -28.77 -14.18 24.42
N ASN A 171 -29.01 -15.49 24.32
CA ASN A 171 -29.33 -16.19 23.07
C ASN A 171 -28.32 -15.86 21.96
N PHE A 172 -27.06 -16.24 22.19
CA PHE A 172 -25.97 -16.02 21.26
C PHE A 172 -25.90 -17.14 20.23
N GLN A 173 -25.50 -16.81 19.01
CA GLN A 173 -24.99 -17.81 18.07
C GLN A 173 -23.55 -18.21 18.45
N GLN A 174 -23.09 -19.36 17.95
CA GLN A 174 -21.74 -19.86 18.24
C GLN A 174 -20.64 -18.84 17.93
N ALA A 175 -20.75 -18.17 16.76
CA ALA A 175 -19.79 -17.15 16.33
C ALA A 175 -19.80 -15.93 17.26
N GLU A 176 -20.98 -15.51 17.74
CA GLU A 176 -21.15 -14.36 18.63
C GLU A 176 -20.61 -14.64 20.04
N ALA A 177 -20.90 -15.83 20.59
CA ALA A 177 -20.40 -16.22 21.90
C ALA A 177 -18.87 -16.33 21.89
N LYS A 178 -18.30 -16.96 20.84
CA LYS A 178 -16.85 -17.01 20.62
C LYS A 178 -16.27 -15.61 20.42
N ALA A 179 -17.04 -14.71 19.81
CA ALA A 179 -16.60 -13.35 19.63
C ALA A 179 -16.50 -12.60 20.96
N LEU A 180 -17.57 -12.61 21.72
CA LEU A 180 -17.65 -11.97 23.02
C LEU A 180 -16.58 -12.50 23.98
N SER A 181 -16.32 -13.81 24.02
CA SER A 181 -15.29 -14.37 24.90
C SER A 181 -13.88 -13.85 24.56
N SER A 182 -13.51 -13.74 23.29
CA SER A 182 -12.20 -13.20 22.92
C SER A 182 -12.04 -11.73 23.28
N VAL A 183 -13.10 -10.92 23.17
CA VAL A 183 -13.02 -9.49 23.52
C VAL A 183 -12.87 -9.31 25.04
N LEU A 184 -13.60 -10.11 25.82
CA LEU A 184 -13.48 -10.11 27.28
C LEU A 184 -12.12 -10.61 27.76
N GLU A 185 -11.54 -11.60 27.08
CA GLU A 185 -10.18 -12.09 27.36
C GLU A 185 -9.10 -11.06 27.02
N ALA A 186 -9.30 -10.26 25.97
CA ALA A 186 -8.35 -9.23 25.58
C ALA A 186 -8.39 -7.96 26.47
N GLY A 187 -9.47 -7.77 27.26
CA GLY A 187 -9.61 -6.68 28.22
C GLY A 187 -9.98 -5.31 27.64
N SER A 188 -10.10 -4.30 28.50
CA SER A 188 -10.36 -2.90 28.11
C SER A 188 -9.08 -2.17 27.70
N LEU A 189 -9.18 -1.29 26.69
CA LEU A 189 -8.07 -0.42 26.28
C LEU A 189 -7.60 0.45 27.46
N PRO A 190 -6.31 0.42 27.86
CA PRO A 190 -5.80 1.16 29.02
C PRO A 190 -5.93 2.69 28.90
N THR A 191 -6.11 3.20 27.68
CA THR A 191 -6.20 4.63 27.36
C THR A 191 -7.10 4.83 26.14
N GLY A 192 -7.98 5.83 26.20
CA GLY A 192 -8.88 6.17 25.10
C GLY A 192 -8.11 6.54 23.83
N ALA A 193 -8.39 5.84 22.73
CA ALA A 193 -7.90 6.22 21.42
C ALA A 193 -8.64 7.47 20.94
N LYS A 194 -7.89 8.53 20.61
CA LYS A 194 -8.44 9.73 19.98
C LYS A 194 -8.19 9.63 18.48
N ILE A 195 -9.26 9.73 17.68
CA ILE A 195 -9.14 9.78 16.23
C ILE A 195 -8.44 11.09 15.86
N ILE A 196 -7.21 11.00 15.36
CA ILE A 196 -6.40 12.17 14.97
C ILE A 196 -6.67 12.56 13.52
N GLN A 197 -7.00 11.58 12.67
CA GLN A 197 -7.40 11.78 11.28
C GLN A 197 -8.39 10.67 10.91
N ALA A 198 -9.52 11.04 10.33
CA ALA A 198 -10.49 10.13 9.76
C ALA A 198 -10.84 10.65 8.37
N GLU A 199 -10.51 9.86 7.36
CA GLU A 199 -10.92 10.11 5.99
C GLU A 199 -12.12 9.21 5.72
N VAL A 200 -13.32 9.79 5.73
CA VAL A 200 -14.56 9.06 5.49
C VAL A 200 -14.79 9.04 4.00
N VAL A 201 -14.33 7.98 3.33
CA VAL A 201 -14.66 7.75 1.93
C VAL A 201 -16.03 7.09 1.88
N GLY A 202 -17.03 7.82 1.39
CA GLY A 202 -18.37 7.26 1.19
C GLY A 202 -18.32 6.12 0.16
N PRO A 203 -19.15 5.07 0.28
CA PRO A 203 -19.17 3.95 -0.67
C PRO A 203 -19.31 4.39 -2.14
N THR A 204 -20.05 5.48 -2.36
CA THR A 204 -20.23 6.08 -3.69
C THR A 204 -18.95 6.72 -4.24
N LEU A 205 -18.17 7.41 -3.40
CA LEU A 205 -16.90 8.04 -3.80
C LEU A 205 -15.83 6.98 -4.13
N GLY A 206 -15.83 5.88 -3.36
CA GLY A 206 -14.98 4.72 -3.61
C GLY A 206 -15.32 4.03 -4.93
N GLN A 207 -16.61 3.74 -5.16
CA GLN A 207 -17.06 3.13 -6.42
C GLN A 207 -16.77 4.02 -7.63
N GLU A 208 -17.04 5.32 -7.53
CA GLU A 208 -16.73 6.29 -8.58
C GLU A 208 -15.23 6.33 -8.91
N SER A 209 -14.37 6.25 -7.88
CA SER A 209 -12.92 6.18 -8.06
C SER A 209 -12.48 4.88 -8.76
N ILE A 210 -13.09 3.74 -8.43
CA ILE A 210 -12.82 2.46 -9.10
C ILE A 210 -13.27 2.53 -10.57
N ASP A 211 -14.48 3.01 -10.83
CA ASP A 211 -15.03 3.10 -12.19
C ASP A 211 -14.19 4.04 -13.06
N ALA A 212 -13.80 5.19 -12.52
CA ALA A 212 -12.89 6.14 -13.17
C ALA A 212 -11.50 5.52 -13.44
N GLY A 213 -10.97 4.77 -12.47
CA GLY A 213 -9.71 4.03 -12.61
C GLY A 213 -9.77 2.98 -13.72
N MET A 214 -10.84 2.18 -13.78
CA MET A 214 -11.05 1.16 -14.81
C MET A 214 -11.31 1.75 -16.20
N MET A 215 -12.04 2.86 -16.28
CA MET A 215 -12.23 3.59 -17.54
C MET A 215 -10.90 4.15 -18.06
N SER A 216 -10.13 4.80 -17.18
CA SER A 216 -8.80 5.33 -17.51
C SER A 216 -7.85 4.22 -17.98
N PHE A 217 -7.89 3.07 -17.30
CA PHE A 217 -7.17 1.86 -17.70
C PHE A 217 -7.53 1.42 -19.13
N ALA A 218 -8.81 1.29 -19.43
CA ALA A 218 -9.28 0.83 -20.74
C ALA A 218 -8.87 1.81 -21.86
N ILE A 219 -9.01 3.11 -21.63
CA ILE A 219 -8.61 4.15 -22.60
C ILE A 219 -7.10 4.13 -22.83
N ALA A 220 -6.31 4.05 -21.75
CA ALA A 220 -4.85 3.97 -21.84
C ALA A 220 -4.39 2.72 -22.61
N LEU A 221 -4.99 1.56 -22.32
CA LEU A 221 -4.68 0.31 -23.03
C LEU A 221 -4.97 0.44 -24.53
N ILE A 222 -6.16 0.93 -24.92
CA ILE A 222 -6.51 1.12 -26.33
C ILE A 222 -5.52 2.05 -27.03
N LEU A 223 -5.13 3.14 -26.36
CA LEU A 223 -4.17 4.09 -26.94
C LEU A 223 -2.81 3.45 -27.16
N VAL A 224 -2.30 2.66 -26.22
CA VAL A 224 -1.04 1.93 -26.37
C VAL A 224 -1.09 0.97 -27.56
N LEU A 225 -2.16 0.19 -27.69
CA LEU A 225 -2.33 -0.74 -28.82
C LEU A 225 -2.35 0.03 -30.16
N LEU A 226 -3.11 1.12 -30.23
CA LEU A 226 -3.17 1.96 -31.43
C LEU A 226 -1.80 2.60 -31.74
N TRP A 227 -1.07 3.05 -30.73
CA TRP A 227 0.27 3.61 -30.88
C TRP A 227 1.25 2.59 -31.44
N MET A 228 1.20 1.35 -30.95
CA MET A 228 2.06 0.27 -31.42
C MET A 228 1.81 -0.07 -32.88
N ILE A 229 0.54 -0.17 -33.27
CA ILE A 229 0.16 -0.39 -34.68
C ILE A 229 0.57 0.81 -35.54
N PHE A 230 0.36 2.03 -35.07
CA PHE A 230 0.68 3.25 -35.80
C PHE A 230 2.20 3.40 -36.05
N TYR A 231 3.02 3.23 -35.02
CA TYR A 231 4.47 3.47 -35.11
C TYR A 231 5.25 2.27 -35.67
N TYR A 232 4.86 1.04 -35.34
CA TYR A 232 5.58 -0.19 -35.74
C TYR A 232 4.86 -0.99 -36.84
N GLY A 233 3.70 -0.56 -37.30
CA GLY A 233 2.94 -1.22 -38.37
C GLY A 233 2.59 -2.66 -37.99
N GLY A 234 2.81 -3.61 -38.93
CA GLY A 234 2.50 -5.02 -38.70
C GLY A 234 3.29 -5.67 -37.55
N ALA A 235 4.48 -5.17 -37.22
CA ALA A 235 5.24 -5.65 -36.05
C ALA A 235 4.55 -5.25 -34.73
N GLY A 236 3.87 -4.10 -34.71
CA GLY A 236 3.10 -3.63 -33.57
C GLY A 236 2.01 -4.62 -33.14
N ILE A 237 1.32 -5.23 -34.10
CA ILE A 237 0.27 -6.24 -33.83
C ILE A 237 0.83 -7.45 -33.06
N PHE A 238 2.05 -7.90 -33.37
CA PHE A 238 2.67 -8.99 -32.62
C PHE A 238 3.06 -8.59 -31.20
N ALA A 239 3.50 -7.34 -31.00
CA ALA A 239 3.75 -6.79 -29.68
C ALA A 239 2.46 -6.67 -28.85
N ASP A 240 1.35 -6.29 -29.49
CA ASP A 240 0.03 -6.21 -28.86
C ASP A 240 -0.47 -7.58 -28.41
N ILE A 241 -0.26 -8.63 -29.22
CA ILE A 241 -0.58 -10.01 -28.82
C ILE A 241 0.24 -10.42 -27.60
N ALA A 242 1.54 -10.12 -27.59
CA ALA A 242 2.41 -10.40 -26.45
C ALA A 242 1.98 -9.62 -25.20
N LEU A 243 1.54 -8.37 -25.37
CA LEU A 243 1.04 -7.52 -24.29
C LEU A 243 -0.26 -8.09 -23.69
N ILE A 244 -1.20 -8.55 -24.51
CA ILE A 244 -2.45 -9.18 -24.04
C ILE A 244 -2.14 -10.47 -23.25
N ILE A 245 -1.21 -11.29 -23.73
CA ILE A 245 -0.78 -12.49 -23.01
C ILE A 245 -0.14 -12.11 -21.67
N ASN A 246 0.73 -11.10 -21.64
CA ASN A 246 1.33 -10.59 -20.41
C ASN A 246 0.24 -10.14 -19.43
N MET A 247 -0.75 -9.39 -19.90
CA MET A 247 -1.87 -8.91 -19.09
C MET A 247 -2.67 -10.07 -18.48
N ILE A 248 -2.97 -11.13 -19.25
CA ILE A 248 -3.63 -12.34 -18.73
C ILE A 248 -2.78 -12.98 -17.63
N LEU A 249 -1.46 -13.06 -17.78
CA LEU A 249 -0.57 -13.59 -16.75
C LEU A 249 -0.57 -12.72 -15.49
N VAL A 250 -0.53 -11.40 -15.63
CA VAL A 250 -0.59 -10.47 -14.50
C VAL A 250 -1.88 -10.66 -13.71
N PHE A 251 -3.04 -10.64 -14.38
CA PHE A 251 -4.32 -10.88 -13.71
C PHE A 251 -4.44 -12.30 -13.14
N GLY A 252 -3.88 -13.30 -13.82
CA GLY A 252 -3.84 -14.68 -13.34
C GLY A 252 -3.09 -14.81 -12.02
N VAL A 253 -1.93 -14.16 -11.90
CA VAL A 253 -1.16 -14.14 -10.65
C VAL A 253 -1.92 -13.35 -9.56
N LEU A 254 -2.46 -12.18 -9.88
CA LEU A 254 -3.23 -11.41 -8.90
C LEU A 254 -4.41 -12.22 -8.34
N ALA A 255 -5.12 -12.95 -9.21
CA ALA A 255 -6.23 -13.82 -8.83
C ALA A 255 -5.78 -15.02 -7.97
N GLU A 256 -4.69 -15.70 -8.35
CA GLU A 256 -4.17 -16.88 -7.63
C GLU A 256 -3.71 -16.54 -6.21
N PHE A 257 -3.07 -15.38 -6.03
CA PHE A 257 -2.56 -14.95 -4.73
C PHE A 257 -3.56 -14.13 -3.91
N GLY A 258 -4.80 -13.93 -4.41
CA GLY A 258 -5.84 -13.15 -3.72
C GLY A 258 -5.46 -11.68 -3.51
N LEU A 259 -4.60 -11.14 -4.37
CA LEU A 259 -4.10 -9.79 -4.27
C LEU A 259 -5.17 -8.80 -4.73
N SER A 260 -5.48 -7.82 -3.90
CA SER A 260 -6.51 -6.83 -4.20
C SER A 260 -6.02 -5.81 -5.22
N LEU A 261 -6.87 -5.54 -6.21
CA LEU A 261 -6.62 -4.49 -7.20
C LEU A 261 -7.01 -3.13 -6.62
N THR A 262 -6.04 -2.47 -6.01
CA THR A 262 -6.21 -1.11 -5.49
C THR A 262 -6.09 -0.05 -6.61
N LEU A 263 -6.57 1.17 -6.37
CA LEU A 263 -6.45 2.27 -7.35
C LEU A 263 -4.99 2.57 -7.75
N PRO A 264 -4.01 2.61 -6.82
CA PRO A 264 -2.59 2.62 -7.18
C PRO A 264 -2.13 1.33 -7.88
N GLY A 265 -2.65 0.16 -7.50
CA GLY A 265 -2.37 -1.10 -8.20
C GLY A 265 -2.74 -1.02 -9.69
N ILE A 266 -3.87 -0.39 -10.02
CA ILE A 266 -4.26 -0.12 -11.42
C ILE A 266 -3.18 0.72 -12.11
N ALA A 267 -2.70 1.80 -11.46
CA ALA A 267 -1.62 2.61 -12.01
C ALA A 267 -0.31 1.81 -12.22
N GLY A 268 -0.01 0.87 -11.33
CA GLY A 268 1.13 -0.04 -11.44
C GLY A 268 1.01 -0.99 -12.64
N ILE A 269 -0.15 -1.64 -12.84
CA ILE A 269 -0.42 -2.46 -14.02
C ILE A 269 -0.24 -1.65 -15.30
N ILE A 270 -0.75 -0.42 -15.31
CA ILE A 270 -0.66 0.46 -16.48
C ILE A 270 0.78 0.86 -16.78
N LEU A 271 1.58 1.16 -15.76
CA LEU A 271 3.01 1.42 -15.94
C LEU A 271 3.73 0.16 -16.45
N THR A 272 3.40 -1.01 -15.94
CA THR A 272 3.90 -2.30 -16.43
C THR A 272 3.54 -2.51 -17.90
N ILE A 273 2.36 -2.08 -18.36
CA ILE A 273 1.99 -2.14 -19.79
C ILE A 273 2.94 -1.29 -20.64
N GLY A 274 3.20 -0.05 -20.23
CA GLY A 274 4.16 0.83 -20.92
C GLY A 274 5.57 0.23 -20.98
N MET A 275 6.03 -0.37 -19.88
CA MET A 275 7.34 -1.02 -19.80
C MET A 275 7.40 -2.37 -20.54
N ALA A 276 6.31 -3.15 -20.55
CA ALA A 276 6.23 -4.42 -21.26
C ALA A 276 6.31 -4.21 -22.79
N VAL A 277 5.78 -3.08 -23.26
CA VAL A 277 5.95 -2.62 -24.64
C VAL A 277 7.39 -2.21 -24.92
N ASP A 278 8.12 -1.62 -23.95
CA ASP A 278 9.53 -1.23 -24.14
C ASP A 278 10.34 -2.42 -24.65
N ALA A 279 10.29 -3.59 -24.01
CA ALA A 279 11.04 -4.77 -24.44
C ALA A 279 10.84 -5.12 -25.93
N ASN A 280 9.61 -5.01 -26.42
CA ASN A 280 9.28 -5.21 -27.83
C ASN A 280 9.85 -4.09 -28.71
N VAL A 281 9.78 -2.85 -28.25
CA VAL A 281 10.39 -1.67 -28.90
C VAL A 281 11.91 -1.85 -29.05
N ILE A 282 12.62 -2.35 -28.03
CA ILE A 282 14.07 -2.62 -28.08
C ILE A 282 14.40 -3.56 -29.22
N ILE A 283 13.67 -4.67 -29.30
CA ILE A 283 13.87 -5.69 -30.31
C ILE A 283 13.61 -5.08 -31.68
N PHE A 284 12.53 -4.32 -31.85
CA PHE A 284 12.18 -3.71 -33.13
C PHE A 284 13.20 -2.68 -33.59
N GLU A 285 13.68 -1.79 -32.71
CA GLU A 285 14.71 -0.83 -33.06
C GLU A 285 16.04 -1.53 -33.40
N ARG A 286 16.41 -2.60 -32.68
CA ARG A 286 17.60 -3.39 -33.02
C ARG A 286 17.47 -4.13 -34.35
N VAL A 287 16.29 -4.68 -34.64
CA VAL A 287 16.00 -5.29 -35.96
C VAL A 287 16.11 -4.23 -37.06
N LYS A 288 15.53 -3.04 -36.88
CA LYS A 288 15.65 -1.93 -37.83
C LYS A 288 17.11 -1.52 -38.04
N GLU A 289 17.91 -1.48 -36.98
CA GLU A 289 19.35 -1.19 -37.07
C GLU A 289 20.10 -2.23 -37.91
N GLU A 290 19.86 -3.52 -37.67
CA GLU A 290 20.50 -4.60 -38.42
C GLU A 290 20.04 -4.66 -39.89
N LEU A 291 18.79 -4.32 -40.17
CA LEU A 291 18.28 -4.15 -41.53
C LEU A 291 18.96 -2.97 -42.25
N ARG A 292 19.20 -1.85 -41.56
CA ARG A 292 19.95 -0.70 -42.10
C ARG A 292 21.41 -1.05 -42.41
N LYS A 293 21.99 -2.02 -41.68
CA LYS A 293 23.31 -2.62 -41.97
C LYS A 293 23.29 -3.57 -43.18
N GLY A 294 22.16 -3.71 -43.89
CA GLY A 294 22.03 -4.51 -45.11
C GLY A 294 21.78 -6.01 -44.86
N ARG A 295 21.51 -6.43 -43.62
CA ARG A 295 21.16 -7.83 -43.33
C ARG A 295 19.76 -8.16 -43.83
N ASN A 296 19.53 -9.41 -44.23
CA ASN A 296 18.17 -9.86 -44.54
C ASN A 296 17.33 -10.02 -43.26
N VAL A 297 15.99 -10.02 -43.39
CA VAL A 297 15.06 -10.03 -42.26
C VAL A 297 15.32 -11.17 -41.28
N LYS A 298 15.56 -12.39 -41.77
CA LYS A 298 15.80 -13.55 -40.91
C LYS A 298 17.08 -13.40 -40.09
N GLN A 299 18.16 -12.91 -40.71
CA GLN A 299 19.42 -12.66 -40.03
C GLN A 299 19.33 -11.48 -39.05
N ALA A 300 18.65 -10.40 -39.43
CA ALA A 300 18.44 -9.23 -38.58
C ALA A 300 17.67 -9.61 -37.30
N VAL A 301 16.56 -10.34 -37.43
CA VAL A 301 15.79 -10.86 -36.30
C VAL A 301 16.64 -11.79 -35.45
N ALA A 302 17.29 -12.80 -36.04
CA ALA A 302 18.12 -13.74 -35.29
C ALA A 302 19.24 -13.02 -34.51
N THR A 303 19.83 -11.96 -35.07
CA THR A 303 20.87 -11.15 -34.41
C THR A 303 20.29 -10.32 -33.27
N ALA A 304 19.14 -9.69 -33.47
CA ALA A 304 18.51 -8.83 -32.47
C ALA A 304 18.16 -9.59 -31.19
N PHE A 305 17.75 -10.86 -31.29
CA PHE A 305 17.45 -11.70 -30.13
C PHE A 305 18.68 -12.28 -29.40
N THR A 306 19.89 -12.02 -29.88
CA THR A 306 21.12 -12.49 -29.20
C THR A 306 21.47 -11.62 -27.99
N TRP A 307 22.36 -12.15 -27.13
CA TRP A 307 22.92 -11.39 -26.00
C TRP A 307 23.61 -10.08 -26.42
N LYS A 308 24.27 -10.07 -27.58
CA LYS A 308 24.90 -8.88 -28.18
C LYS A 308 23.92 -7.99 -28.97
N GLY A 309 22.67 -8.42 -29.07
CA GLY A 309 21.59 -7.69 -29.72
C GLY A 309 20.84 -6.86 -28.69
N ALA A 310 19.61 -7.27 -28.39
CA ALA A 310 18.70 -6.60 -27.47
C ALA A 310 18.59 -7.29 -26.10
N LEU A 311 19.00 -8.56 -25.98
CA LEU A 311 18.66 -9.37 -24.80
C LEU A 311 19.32 -8.87 -23.50
N SER A 312 20.58 -8.42 -23.55
CA SER A 312 21.24 -7.84 -22.37
C SER A 312 20.51 -6.59 -21.89
N ALA A 313 20.18 -5.68 -22.80
CA ALA A 313 19.46 -4.45 -22.48
C ALA A 313 18.04 -4.71 -21.93
N ILE A 314 17.32 -5.72 -22.44
CA ILE A 314 16.00 -6.13 -21.91
C ILE A 314 16.13 -6.66 -20.48
N ILE A 315 17.11 -7.53 -20.23
CA ILE A 315 17.30 -8.11 -18.90
C ILE A 315 17.69 -7.03 -17.91
N ASP A 316 18.63 -6.17 -18.27
CA ASP A 316 19.12 -5.09 -17.40
C ASP A 316 18.02 -4.08 -17.05
N ALA A 317 17.18 -3.72 -18.02
CA ALA A 317 16.01 -2.86 -17.83
C ALA A 317 14.99 -3.48 -16.84
N ASN A 318 14.66 -4.76 -17.04
CA ASN A 318 13.71 -5.47 -16.17
C ASN A 318 14.28 -5.75 -14.78
N VAL A 319 15.58 -6.01 -14.65
CA VAL A 319 16.23 -6.19 -13.34
C VAL A 319 16.20 -4.89 -12.55
N THR A 320 16.45 -3.75 -13.19
CA THR A 320 16.36 -2.42 -12.54
C THR A 320 14.93 -2.14 -12.07
N THR A 321 13.95 -2.44 -12.91
CA THR A 321 12.53 -2.30 -12.59
C THR A 321 12.13 -3.21 -11.43
N PHE A 322 12.55 -4.47 -11.45
CA PHE A 322 12.29 -5.44 -10.40
C PHE A 322 12.93 -5.03 -9.07
N ILE A 323 14.18 -4.55 -9.07
CA ILE A 323 14.85 -4.05 -7.86
C ILE A 323 14.07 -2.87 -7.28
N THR A 324 13.61 -1.94 -8.13
CA THR A 324 12.79 -0.80 -7.69
C THR A 324 11.48 -1.27 -7.08
N ALA A 325 10.80 -2.20 -7.73
CA ALA A 325 9.55 -2.76 -7.26
C ALA A 325 9.73 -3.54 -5.95
N LEU A 326 10.81 -4.30 -5.80
CA LEU A 326 11.18 -5.02 -4.59
C LEU A 326 11.45 -4.07 -3.42
N ILE A 327 12.19 -2.99 -3.67
CA ILE A 327 12.41 -1.92 -2.69
C ILE A 327 11.05 -1.33 -2.26
N LEU A 328 10.20 -0.98 -3.23
CA LEU A 328 8.85 -0.45 -2.95
C LEU A 328 7.97 -1.44 -2.18
N PHE A 329 8.14 -2.75 -2.39
CA PHE A 329 7.37 -3.76 -1.70
C PHE A 329 7.85 -4.01 -0.27
N ILE A 330 9.17 -4.03 -0.07
CA ILE A 330 9.78 -4.21 1.26
C ILE A 330 9.55 -2.96 2.13
N PHE A 331 9.58 -1.77 1.52
CA PHE A 331 9.63 -0.51 2.24
C PHE A 331 8.39 0.39 2.07
N GLY A 332 7.52 0.10 1.10
CA GLY A 332 6.26 0.83 0.91
C GLY A 332 5.15 0.26 1.80
N GLU A 333 4.33 1.13 2.38
CA GLU A 333 3.13 0.75 3.14
C GLU A 333 1.84 0.96 2.28
N GLY A 334 0.71 0.37 2.67
CA GLY A 334 -0.62 0.72 2.12
C GLY A 334 -0.74 0.81 0.58
N PRO A 335 -1.26 1.94 0.03
CA PRO A 335 -1.38 2.19 -1.41
C PRO A 335 -0.12 1.87 -2.22
N VAL A 336 1.06 2.15 -1.64
CA VAL A 336 2.37 1.98 -2.27
C VAL A 336 2.72 0.51 -2.42
N LYS A 337 2.41 -0.31 -1.42
CA LYS A 337 2.63 -1.75 -1.47
C LYS A 337 1.76 -2.40 -2.54
N GLY A 338 0.52 -1.94 -2.70
CA GLY A 338 -0.37 -2.38 -3.79
C GLY A 338 0.23 -2.08 -5.17
N PHE A 339 0.72 -0.85 -5.38
CA PHE A 339 1.44 -0.45 -6.59
C PHE A 339 2.69 -1.33 -6.83
N ALA A 340 3.54 -1.50 -5.82
CA ALA A 340 4.75 -2.33 -5.88
C ALA A 340 4.43 -3.79 -6.24
N THR A 341 3.40 -4.36 -5.63
CA THR A 341 2.97 -5.74 -5.86
C THR A 341 2.58 -5.96 -7.32
N THR A 342 1.87 -5.00 -7.92
CA THR A 342 1.51 -5.06 -9.35
C THR A 342 2.71 -4.89 -10.29
N LEU A 343 3.75 -4.15 -9.89
CA LEU A 343 5.03 -4.08 -10.62
C LEU A 343 5.84 -5.38 -10.47
N MET A 344 5.69 -6.09 -9.36
CA MET A 344 6.53 -7.23 -8.97
C MET A 344 6.07 -8.60 -9.45
N VAL A 345 4.86 -8.75 -9.98
CA VAL A 345 4.26 -10.04 -10.38
C VAL A 345 5.31 -10.90 -11.12
N GLY A 346 5.89 -11.84 -10.36
CA GLY A 346 7.25 -12.37 -10.55
C GLY A 346 8.00 -12.79 -9.26
N SER A 347 7.60 -12.41 -8.03
CA SER A 347 8.20 -12.94 -6.77
C SER A 347 7.37 -12.64 -5.50
N THR A 348 7.50 -13.52 -4.49
CA THR A 348 6.66 -13.68 -3.28
C THR A 348 7.00 -12.77 -2.08
N ILE A 349 6.01 -12.73 -1.16
CA ILE A 349 5.72 -11.88 0.00
C ILE A 349 6.79 -11.86 1.13
N SER A 350 6.91 -10.69 1.79
CA SER A 350 7.02 -10.58 3.25
C SER A 350 6.49 -9.22 3.75
N ASP A 351 5.88 -9.22 4.92
CA ASP A 351 5.55 -8.05 5.74
C ASP A 351 6.69 -7.72 6.72
N ASP A 352 6.60 -6.49 7.25
CA ASP A 352 7.38 -5.83 8.31
C ASP A 352 8.81 -5.35 7.99
N ILE A 353 8.95 -4.07 7.59
CA ILE A 353 10.08 -3.20 7.97
C ILE A 353 9.61 -1.74 8.07
N ARG A 354 9.72 -1.13 9.25
CA ARG A 354 9.38 0.28 9.53
C ARG A 354 10.61 1.13 9.84
N THR A 355 11.01 2.04 8.96
CA THR A 355 11.78 3.26 9.32
C THR A 355 11.71 4.33 8.22
N ASN A 356 11.50 5.59 8.61
CA ASN A 356 11.60 6.86 7.84
C ASN A 356 11.77 6.76 6.31
N SER A 357 10.82 7.30 5.52
CA SER A 357 10.85 7.35 4.05
C SER A 357 12.18 7.84 3.44
N LEU A 358 12.90 8.73 4.13
CA LEU A 358 14.25 9.17 3.74
C LEU A 358 15.30 8.04 3.76
N ILE A 359 15.20 7.13 4.72
CA ILE A 359 16.07 5.94 4.82
C ILE A 359 15.79 5.01 3.65
N TYR A 360 14.53 4.82 3.24
CA TYR A 360 14.20 3.97 2.09
C TYR A 360 14.72 4.52 0.78
N VAL A 361 14.55 5.82 0.54
CA VAL A 361 15.15 6.47 -0.64
C VAL A 361 16.67 6.33 -0.60
N SER A 362 17.30 6.50 0.57
CA SER A 362 18.75 6.35 0.71
C SER A 362 19.25 4.92 0.48
N ILE A 363 18.55 3.92 1.03
CA ILE A 363 18.84 2.49 0.82
C ILE A 363 18.64 2.13 -0.66
N ALA A 364 17.55 2.60 -1.27
CA ALA A 364 17.25 2.36 -2.68
C ALA A 364 18.37 2.89 -3.57
N LEU A 365 18.77 4.14 -3.37
CA LEU A 365 19.89 4.76 -4.08
C LEU A 365 21.20 4.00 -3.84
N GLY A 366 21.44 3.51 -2.63
CA GLY A 366 22.60 2.68 -2.30
C GLY A 366 22.61 1.31 -2.99
N LEU A 367 21.47 0.62 -3.03
CA LEU A 367 21.33 -0.66 -3.73
C LEU A 367 21.48 -0.50 -5.24
N VAL A 368 20.88 0.54 -5.81
CA VAL A 368 21.08 0.92 -7.22
C VAL A 368 22.55 1.24 -7.48
N PHE A 369 23.21 2.02 -6.61
CA PHE A 369 24.62 2.34 -6.75
C PHE A 369 25.47 1.07 -6.88
N LEU A 370 25.26 0.13 -5.96
CA LEU A 370 26.00 -1.12 -5.90
C LEU A 370 25.70 -1.98 -7.13
N TYR A 371 24.43 -2.12 -7.51
CA TYR A 371 24.02 -2.83 -8.72
C TYR A 371 24.73 -2.27 -9.96
N LEU A 372 24.65 -0.95 -10.18
CA LEU A 372 25.31 -0.28 -11.30
C LEU A 372 26.83 -0.42 -11.22
N LEU A 373 27.41 -0.38 -10.01
CA LEU A 373 28.85 -0.53 -9.82
C LEU A 373 29.31 -1.93 -10.25
N PHE A 374 28.57 -2.98 -9.86
CA PHE A 374 28.84 -4.34 -10.29
C PHE A 374 28.59 -4.54 -11.78
N GLN A 375 27.53 -3.95 -12.32
CA GLN A 375 27.13 -4.11 -13.70
C GLN A 375 28.10 -3.43 -14.67
N PHE A 376 28.48 -2.17 -14.41
CA PHE A 376 29.33 -1.35 -15.27
C PHE A 376 30.82 -1.43 -14.93
N ARG A 377 31.17 -1.99 -13.76
CA ARG A 377 32.56 -2.16 -13.27
C ARG A 377 33.36 -0.85 -13.22
N LYS A 378 32.67 0.29 -13.24
CA LYS A 378 33.21 1.65 -13.21
C LYS A 378 32.29 2.52 -12.35
N TRP A 379 32.85 3.12 -11.31
CA TRP A 379 32.08 3.92 -10.34
C TRP A 379 31.52 5.22 -10.95
N GLN A 380 32.15 5.74 -12.02
CA GLN A 380 31.69 6.95 -12.72
C GLN A 380 30.27 6.80 -13.26
N PHE A 381 29.93 5.60 -13.78
CA PHE A 381 28.59 5.29 -14.28
C PHE A 381 27.56 5.36 -13.15
N SER A 382 27.84 4.68 -12.01
CA SER A 382 26.96 4.71 -10.84
C SER A 382 26.78 6.11 -10.27
N MET A 383 27.85 6.91 -10.19
CA MET A 383 27.80 8.29 -9.71
C MET A 383 26.98 9.19 -10.65
N GLY A 384 27.19 9.08 -11.97
CA GLY A 384 26.44 9.83 -12.96
C GLY A 384 24.94 9.55 -12.93
N ALA A 385 24.57 8.28 -12.71
CA ALA A 385 23.17 7.89 -12.58
C ALA A 385 22.53 8.47 -11.31
N ILE A 386 23.21 8.41 -10.16
CA ILE A 386 22.69 8.98 -8.91
C ILE A 386 22.52 10.49 -9.00
N LEU A 387 23.49 11.20 -9.56
CA LEU A 387 23.41 12.65 -9.67
C LEU A 387 22.26 13.08 -10.60
N ALA A 388 22.02 12.36 -11.69
CA ALA A 388 20.85 12.58 -12.53
C ALA A 388 19.54 12.34 -11.76
N VAL A 389 19.44 11.23 -11.03
CA VAL A 389 18.26 10.91 -10.21
C VAL A 389 17.99 11.93 -9.10
N ILE A 390 19.04 12.43 -8.44
CA ILE A 390 18.93 13.49 -7.43
C ILE A 390 18.39 14.77 -8.09
N HIS A 391 18.95 15.14 -9.25
CA HIS A 391 18.46 16.26 -10.04
C HIS A 391 16.97 16.11 -10.38
N ASP A 392 16.54 14.92 -10.83
CA ASP A 392 15.14 14.67 -11.19
C ASP A 392 14.22 14.82 -9.98
N SER A 393 14.63 14.25 -8.84
CA SER A 393 13.88 14.31 -7.58
C SER A 393 13.73 15.75 -7.07
N ILE A 394 14.80 16.56 -7.18
CA ILE A 394 14.76 17.99 -6.81
C ILE A 394 13.80 18.75 -7.69
N ILE A 395 13.76 18.48 -9.01
CA ILE A 395 12.82 19.15 -9.91
C ILE A 395 11.38 18.77 -9.58
N VAL A 396 11.09 17.49 -9.34
CA VAL A 396 9.73 17.05 -8.95
C VAL A 396 9.31 17.75 -7.66
N LEU A 397 10.17 17.76 -6.63
CA LEU A 397 9.91 18.48 -5.37
C LEU A 397 9.70 19.99 -5.59
N GLY A 398 10.53 20.61 -6.42
CA GLY A 398 10.44 22.03 -6.75
C GLY A 398 9.12 22.38 -7.45
N VAL A 399 8.71 21.58 -8.43
CA VAL A 399 7.42 21.74 -9.13
C VAL A 399 6.25 21.53 -8.17
N PHE A 400 6.31 20.50 -7.32
CA PHE A 400 5.29 20.26 -6.29
C PHE A 400 5.16 21.45 -5.33
N SER A 401 6.28 21.96 -4.82
CA SER A 401 6.29 23.12 -3.94
C SER A 401 5.80 24.39 -4.62
N LEU A 402 6.07 24.57 -5.92
CA LEU A 402 5.70 25.77 -6.66
C LEU A 402 4.20 25.82 -6.98
N PHE A 403 3.59 24.67 -7.26
CA PHE A 403 2.17 24.58 -7.60
C PHE A 403 1.27 24.25 -6.41
N HIS A 404 1.84 24.02 -5.23
CA HIS A 404 1.10 23.78 -4.00
C HIS A 404 0.11 24.93 -3.73
N GLY A 405 -1.17 24.61 -3.60
CA GLY A 405 -2.25 25.58 -3.35
C GLY A 405 -2.70 26.41 -4.55
N PHE A 406 -2.06 26.29 -5.72
CA PHE A 406 -2.48 26.97 -6.95
C PHE A 406 -3.36 26.08 -7.85
N ILE A 407 -3.10 24.77 -7.85
CA ILE A 407 -3.81 23.80 -8.69
C ILE A 407 -4.94 23.13 -7.91
N GLY A 408 -6.09 22.91 -8.56
CA GLY A 408 -7.33 22.38 -7.96
C GLY A 408 -7.32 20.90 -7.57
N PHE A 409 -6.18 20.33 -7.18
CA PHE A 409 -6.05 19.00 -6.57
C PHE A 409 -4.95 19.01 -5.50
N SER A 410 -5.00 18.07 -4.56
CA SER A 410 -4.04 18.01 -3.45
C SER A 410 -2.63 17.68 -3.95
N LEU A 411 -1.68 18.56 -3.60
CA LEU A 411 -0.24 18.37 -3.80
C LEU A 411 0.44 18.22 -2.43
N GLU A 412 -0.03 17.24 -1.66
CA GLU A 412 0.52 16.92 -0.36
C GLU A 412 1.73 15.98 -0.51
N ILE A 413 2.74 16.17 0.35
CA ILE A 413 3.87 15.24 0.46
C ILE A 413 3.41 14.12 1.38
N ASP A 414 2.63 13.22 0.82
CA ASP A 414 2.09 12.05 1.49
C ASP A 414 2.89 10.79 1.10
N GLN A 415 2.38 9.65 1.53
CA GLN A 415 3.02 8.38 1.23
C GLN A 415 2.97 8.02 -0.27
N ALA A 416 1.89 8.42 -0.97
CA ALA A 416 1.77 8.23 -2.41
C ALA A 416 2.83 9.04 -3.15
N PHE A 417 3.12 10.26 -2.72
CA PHE A 417 4.19 11.08 -3.29
C PHE A 417 5.57 10.40 -3.20
N VAL A 418 5.91 9.80 -2.06
CA VAL A 418 7.18 9.05 -1.90
C VAL A 418 7.26 7.89 -2.90
N ALA A 419 6.16 7.18 -3.12
CA ALA A 419 6.09 6.12 -4.12
C ALA A 419 6.27 6.65 -5.54
N ALA A 420 5.70 7.81 -5.85
CA ALA A 420 5.88 8.44 -7.15
C ALA A 420 7.35 8.77 -7.39
N ILE A 421 8.03 9.33 -6.40
CA ILE A 421 9.47 9.61 -6.48
C ILE A 421 10.27 8.32 -6.71
N LEU A 422 10.04 7.27 -5.93
CA LEU A 422 10.72 5.98 -6.11
C LEU A 422 10.45 5.36 -7.50
N THR A 423 9.25 5.55 -8.04
CA THR A 423 8.89 5.13 -9.39
C THR A 423 9.64 5.94 -10.45
N VAL A 424 9.71 7.27 -10.28
CA VAL A 424 10.47 8.17 -11.15
C VAL A 424 11.96 7.83 -11.13
N ILE A 425 12.50 7.49 -9.95
CA ILE A 425 13.87 6.99 -9.78
C ILE A 425 14.07 5.75 -10.64
N GLY A 426 13.21 4.72 -10.50
CA GLY A 426 13.32 3.49 -11.29
C GLY A 426 13.22 3.73 -12.79
N TYR A 427 12.31 4.60 -13.22
CA TYR A 427 12.12 4.96 -14.62
C TYR A 427 13.35 5.70 -15.19
N SER A 428 13.84 6.74 -14.51
CA SER A 428 15.02 7.51 -14.92
C SER A 428 16.27 6.64 -14.99
N LEU A 429 16.42 5.70 -14.03
CA LEU A 429 17.50 4.73 -14.03
C LEU A 429 17.40 3.74 -15.20
N ASN A 430 16.20 3.31 -15.56
CA ASN A 430 15.99 2.42 -16.70
C ASN A 430 16.58 3.02 -17.99
N ASP A 431 16.20 4.26 -18.32
CA ASP A 431 16.73 4.98 -19.49
C ASP A 431 18.24 5.21 -19.40
N THR A 432 18.75 5.53 -18.21
CA THR A 432 20.18 5.72 -17.98
C THR A 432 20.98 4.44 -18.22
N VAL A 433 20.51 3.28 -17.73
CA VAL A 433 21.15 1.98 -17.93
C VAL A 433 21.22 1.61 -19.40
N ILE A 434 20.18 1.91 -20.17
CA ILE A 434 20.13 1.66 -21.62
C ILE A 434 21.19 2.47 -22.35
N ILE A 435 21.30 3.77 -22.06
CA ILE A 435 22.30 4.64 -22.67
C ILE A 435 23.71 4.16 -22.28
N TYR A 436 23.90 3.79 -21.02
CA TYR A 436 25.18 3.30 -20.54
C TYR A 436 25.60 1.97 -21.16
N ASP A 437 24.66 1.04 -21.37
CA ASP A 437 24.93 -0.21 -22.07
C ASP A 437 25.37 0.06 -23.51
N ARG A 438 24.71 1.02 -24.17
CA ARG A 438 25.12 1.45 -25.51
C ARG A 438 26.50 2.10 -25.54
N ILE A 439 26.82 2.96 -24.57
CA ILE A 439 28.18 3.54 -24.41
C ILE A 439 29.20 2.41 -24.23
N ARG A 440 28.88 1.39 -23.44
CA ARG A 440 29.74 0.21 -23.23
C ARG A 440 29.94 -0.61 -24.50
N GLU A 441 28.87 -0.84 -25.28
CA GLU A 441 28.95 -1.53 -26.57
C GLU A 441 29.86 -0.76 -27.54
N PHE A 442 29.67 0.55 -27.64
CA PHE A 442 30.49 1.43 -28.47
C PHE A 442 31.96 1.44 -28.05
N LEU A 443 32.27 1.37 -26.75
CA LEU A 443 33.65 1.25 -26.27
C LEU A 443 34.35 -0.03 -26.75
N VAL A 444 33.59 -1.11 -26.98
CA VAL A 444 34.12 -2.38 -27.49
C VAL A 444 34.29 -2.33 -29.01
N GLU A 445 33.31 -1.77 -29.73
CA GLU A 445 33.28 -1.72 -31.20
C GLU A 445 34.20 -0.62 -31.79
N HIS A 446 34.35 0.51 -31.09
CA HIS A 446 35.01 1.71 -31.60
C HIS A 446 36.18 2.16 -30.72
N LYS A 447 37.18 1.27 -30.53
CA LYS A 447 38.33 1.49 -29.62
C LYS A 447 39.16 2.76 -29.88
N SER A 448 39.11 3.30 -31.09
CA SER A 448 39.88 4.49 -31.51
C SER A 448 39.07 5.78 -31.50
N MET A 449 37.77 5.73 -31.20
CA MET A 449 36.90 6.91 -31.21
C MET A 449 37.12 7.74 -29.94
N PRO A 450 37.24 9.09 -30.04
CA PRO A 450 37.30 9.95 -28.88
C PRO A 450 36.09 9.73 -27.95
N PHE A 451 36.32 9.68 -26.63
CA PHE A 451 35.27 9.27 -25.69
C PHE A 451 34.02 10.17 -25.72
N GLY A 452 34.18 11.47 -26.01
CA GLY A 452 33.04 12.39 -26.17
C GLY A 452 32.19 12.10 -27.41
N GLU A 453 32.83 11.87 -28.56
CA GLU A 453 32.16 11.49 -29.81
C GLU A 453 31.48 10.11 -29.68
N LEU A 454 32.10 9.22 -28.92
CA LEU A 454 31.55 7.91 -28.60
C LEU A 454 30.25 8.01 -27.80
N ILE A 455 30.23 8.84 -26.76
CA ILE A 455 29.03 9.07 -25.94
C ILE A 455 27.93 9.71 -26.80
N ASP A 456 28.26 10.72 -27.60
CA ASP A 456 27.29 11.39 -28.48
C ASP A 456 26.63 10.42 -29.47
N ASN A 457 27.44 9.56 -30.11
CA ASN A 457 26.92 8.54 -31.02
C ASN A 457 26.06 7.49 -30.29
N ALA A 458 26.44 7.10 -29.06
CA ALA A 458 25.65 6.18 -28.25
C ALA A 458 24.28 6.76 -27.89
N ILE A 459 24.22 8.03 -27.46
CA ILE A 459 22.97 8.75 -27.16
C ILE A 459 22.11 8.85 -28.43
N ASN A 460 22.67 9.30 -29.55
CA ASN A 460 21.95 9.43 -30.81
C ASN A 460 21.34 8.08 -31.27
N SER A 461 22.06 6.99 -31.07
CA SER A 461 21.57 5.66 -31.45
C SER A 461 20.46 5.12 -30.55
N THR A 462 20.29 5.65 -29.33
CA THR A 462 19.25 5.24 -28.37
C THR A 462 18.08 6.23 -28.29
N MET A 463 18.24 7.45 -28.79
CA MET A 463 17.27 8.54 -28.72
C MET A 463 15.86 8.16 -29.20
N SER A 464 15.75 7.52 -30.38
CA SER A 464 14.46 7.06 -30.93
C SER A 464 13.72 6.14 -29.94
N ARG A 465 14.45 5.22 -29.31
CA ARG A 465 13.88 4.32 -28.30
C ARG A 465 13.45 5.10 -27.07
N THR A 466 14.36 5.84 -26.43
CA THR A 466 14.11 6.59 -25.19
C THR A 466 12.92 7.53 -25.32
N ILE A 467 12.80 8.24 -26.44
CA ILE A 467 11.66 9.11 -26.73
C ILE A 467 10.37 8.32 -26.86
N ASN A 468 10.35 7.22 -27.61
CA ASN A 468 9.12 6.44 -27.82
C ASN A 468 8.61 5.78 -26.54
N THR A 469 9.51 5.21 -25.73
CA THR A 469 9.16 4.59 -24.45
C THR A 469 8.61 5.63 -23.48
N SER A 470 9.24 6.81 -23.44
CA SER A 470 8.81 7.92 -22.60
C SER A 470 7.49 8.52 -23.05
N LEU A 471 7.30 8.75 -24.35
CA LEU A 471 6.03 9.25 -24.87
C LEU A 471 4.88 8.27 -24.63
N THR A 472 5.09 6.98 -24.87
CA THR A 472 4.06 5.97 -24.62
C THR A 472 3.63 5.98 -23.16
N THR A 473 4.61 6.03 -22.24
CA THR A 473 4.36 6.09 -20.79
C THR A 473 3.70 7.40 -20.37
N LEU A 474 4.15 8.54 -20.90
CA LEU A 474 3.59 9.86 -20.60
C LEU A 474 2.15 10.01 -21.11
N PHE A 475 1.83 9.51 -22.31
CA PHE A 475 0.45 9.54 -22.82
C PHE A 475 -0.50 8.73 -21.94
N VAL A 476 -0.03 7.57 -21.52
CA VAL A 476 -0.76 6.68 -20.61
C VAL A 476 -1.03 7.38 -19.27
N ILE A 477 0.01 7.92 -18.64
CA ILE A 477 -0.13 8.62 -17.36
C ILE A 477 -0.98 9.88 -17.51
N LEU A 478 -0.89 10.59 -18.64
CA LEU A 478 -1.71 11.76 -18.92
C LEU A 478 -3.19 11.39 -18.99
N ILE A 479 -3.55 10.27 -19.60
CA ILE A 479 -4.95 9.78 -19.61
C ILE A 479 -5.42 9.52 -18.18
N ILE A 480 -4.63 8.82 -17.37
CA ILE A 480 -5.00 8.55 -15.97
C ILE A 480 -5.09 9.84 -15.17
N PHE A 481 -4.21 10.81 -15.41
CA PHE A 481 -4.27 12.10 -14.76
C PHE A 481 -5.54 12.87 -15.10
N LEU A 482 -5.99 12.81 -16.36
CA LEU A 482 -7.18 13.51 -16.84
C LEU A 482 -8.49 12.83 -16.44
N PHE A 483 -8.55 11.50 -16.50
CA PHE A 483 -9.76 10.71 -16.33
C PHE A 483 -9.82 9.91 -15.01
N GLY A 484 -8.71 9.85 -14.28
CA GLY A 484 -8.62 9.16 -13.00
C GLY A 484 -9.26 9.95 -11.85
N GLY A 485 -9.58 9.22 -10.78
CA GLY A 485 -10.14 9.81 -9.55
C GLY A 485 -9.20 10.82 -8.89
N GLU A 486 -9.76 11.75 -8.11
CA GLU A 486 -8.98 12.81 -7.45
C GLU A 486 -7.87 12.27 -6.54
N ALA A 487 -8.10 11.13 -5.89
CA ALA A 487 -7.16 10.50 -4.97
C ALA A 487 -5.79 10.14 -5.60
N ILE A 488 -5.71 9.98 -6.93
CA ILE A 488 -4.45 9.62 -7.62
C ILE A 488 -3.87 10.76 -8.45
N LYS A 489 -4.52 11.94 -8.50
CA LYS A 489 -4.04 13.05 -9.34
C LYS A 489 -2.69 13.58 -8.91
N GLY A 490 -2.46 13.75 -7.60
CA GLY A 490 -1.16 14.15 -7.07
C GLY A 490 -0.05 13.15 -7.44
N PHE A 491 -0.32 11.86 -7.24
CA PHE A 491 0.59 10.77 -7.63
C PHE A 491 0.91 10.77 -9.14
N MET A 492 -0.12 10.84 -10.01
CA MET A 492 0.05 10.88 -11.46
C MET A 492 0.80 12.14 -11.92
N PHE A 493 0.56 13.28 -11.28
CA PHE A 493 1.26 14.53 -11.58
C PHE A 493 2.76 14.43 -11.28
N ALA A 494 3.14 13.80 -10.15
CA ALA A 494 4.55 13.51 -9.84
C ALA A 494 5.19 12.63 -10.91
N LEU A 495 4.49 11.58 -11.36
CA LEU A 495 5.01 10.73 -12.44
C LEU A 495 5.15 11.47 -13.77
N LEU A 496 4.17 12.30 -14.16
CA LEU A 496 4.26 13.10 -15.40
C LEU A 496 5.50 14.00 -15.40
N VAL A 497 5.70 14.75 -14.33
CA VAL A 497 6.86 15.65 -14.19
C VAL A 497 8.13 14.83 -14.15
N GLY A 498 8.18 13.82 -13.29
CA GLY A 498 9.40 13.05 -13.05
C GLY A 498 9.85 12.22 -14.25
N ILE A 499 8.93 11.58 -14.98
CA ILE A 499 9.26 10.85 -16.21
C ILE A 499 9.73 11.82 -17.29
N SER A 500 9.03 12.94 -17.48
CA SER A 500 9.46 13.96 -18.46
C SER A 500 10.89 14.45 -18.17
N VAL A 501 11.20 14.64 -16.88
CA VAL A 501 12.52 15.08 -16.43
C VAL A 501 13.57 13.97 -16.58
N GLY A 502 13.24 12.74 -16.16
CA GLY A 502 14.10 11.57 -16.27
C GLY A 502 14.49 11.22 -17.70
N THR A 503 13.55 11.36 -18.64
CA THR A 503 13.82 11.13 -20.07
C THR A 503 14.93 12.04 -20.58
N TYR A 504 14.90 13.34 -20.25
CA TYR A 504 15.97 14.23 -20.72
C TYR A 504 17.23 14.09 -19.86
N SER A 505 17.11 13.87 -18.56
CA SER A 505 18.26 13.82 -17.66
C SER A 505 19.14 12.61 -17.94
N SER A 506 18.56 11.46 -18.34
CA SER A 506 19.32 10.28 -18.76
C SER A 506 20.26 10.58 -19.95
N MET A 507 19.82 11.40 -20.91
CA MET A 507 20.61 11.80 -22.08
C MET A 507 21.55 12.98 -21.83
N PHE A 508 21.06 14.02 -21.15
CA PHE A 508 21.73 15.33 -21.07
C PHE A 508 22.35 15.64 -19.72
N VAL A 509 22.14 14.79 -18.71
CA VAL A 509 22.73 14.93 -17.37
C VAL A 509 23.60 13.72 -17.04
N ALA A 510 23.06 12.50 -17.06
CA ALA A 510 23.78 11.30 -16.66
C ALA A 510 25.01 11.02 -17.55
N ALA A 511 24.82 10.94 -18.87
CA ALA A 511 25.91 10.62 -19.80
C ALA A 511 27.03 11.69 -19.83
N PRO A 512 26.73 13.01 -19.84
CA PRO A 512 27.77 14.04 -19.70
C PRO A 512 28.51 13.99 -18.35
N ILE A 513 27.84 13.68 -17.24
CA ILE A 513 28.53 13.52 -15.94
C ILE A 513 29.52 12.36 -16.00
N VAL A 514 29.18 11.24 -16.66
CA VAL A 514 30.14 10.14 -16.87
C VAL A 514 31.34 10.60 -17.66
N TYR A 515 31.15 11.41 -18.71
CA TYR A 515 32.25 12.00 -19.47
C TYR A 515 33.18 12.84 -18.57
N ASP A 516 32.61 13.74 -17.76
CA ASP A 516 33.39 14.63 -16.91
C ASP A 516 34.10 13.91 -15.75
N LEU A 517 33.50 12.85 -15.18
CA LEU A 517 34.13 12.03 -14.15
C LEU A 517 35.21 11.06 -14.69
N THR A 518 35.27 10.88 -16.01
CA THR A 518 36.22 9.97 -16.67
C THR A 518 37.40 10.72 -17.30
N LYS A 519 37.32 12.05 -17.41
CA LYS A 519 38.48 12.92 -17.67
C LYS A 519 39.44 12.88 -16.49
#